data_AF-A0AAQ3T5T5-F1
#
_entry.id   AF-A0AAQ3T5T5-F1
#
_cell.length_a   1.000
_cell.length_b   1.000
_cell.length_c   1.000
_cell.angle_alpha   90.00
_cell.angle_beta   90.00
_cell.angle_gamma   90.00
#
_symmetry.space_group_name_H-M   'P 1'
#
loop_
_entity.id
_entity.type
_entity.pdbx_description
1 polymer ?
#
loop_
_entity_poly.entity_id
_entity_poly.type
_entity_poly.pdbx_seq_one_letter_code
_entity_poly.pdbx_strand_id
1 'polypeptide(L)'
;MGVQRASLHHALLLLVVCVLCWALSSRCAEGQSQTGQLSVDATPQNARKIPDKMFGIFFEEINHAGAGGLWAELVSNRGFEAGGPNTPSNIDPWLIIGDESSIIVGTDRTSCFERNPVALRMQVLCNSKRTNACPSGGVGVYNPGYWGMNIEKGKVYKVSLHIKSSDTLSLTVSLTSSDGLQKLAAHTIT
;
A
#
# COMPACT_ATOMS: atom_id res chain seq x y z
N MET A 1 14.75 19.37 74.24
CA MET A 1 13.34 18.92 74.18
C MET A 1 12.45 20.11 74.45
N GLY A 2 11.79 20.66 73.43
CA GLY A 2 10.85 21.77 73.59
C GLY A 2 9.69 21.57 72.62
N VAL A 3 8.65 20.88 73.07
CA VAL A 3 7.41 20.73 72.29
C VAL A 3 6.67 22.06 72.42
N GLN A 4 6.69 22.89 71.38
CA GLN A 4 5.82 24.07 71.30
C GLN A 4 4.36 23.59 71.36
N ARG A 5 3.69 23.81 72.50
CA ARG A 5 2.24 23.64 72.61
C ARG A 5 1.60 24.75 71.79
N ALA A 6 1.11 24.42 70.60
CA ALA A 6 0.24 25.32 69.86
C ALA A 6 -0.97 25.65 70.76
N SER A 7 -1.22 26.96 70.98
CA SER A 7 -2.36 27.44 71.76
C SER A 7 -3.67 27.02 71.08
N LEU A 8 -4.62 26.50 71.85
CA LEU A 8 -5.95 26.07 71.38
C LEU A 8 -6.66 27.16 70.54
N HIS A 9 -6.39 28.44 70.83
CA HIS A 9 -6.89 29.58 70.07
C HIS A 9 -6.33 29.66 68.64
N HIS A 10 -5.06 29.31 68.42
CA HIS A 10 -4.47 29.27 67.08
C HIS A 10 -5.04 28.12 66.24
N ALA A 11 -5.28 26.96 66.88
CA ALA A 11 -5.92 25.82 66.22
C ALA A 11 -7.37 26.13 65.82
N LEU A 12 -8.12 26.81 66.69
CA LEU A 12 -9.50 27.22 66.42
C LEU A 12 -9.58 28.28 65.30
N LEU A 13 -8.67 29.25 65.29
CA LEU A 13 -8.61 30.28 64.25
C LEU A 13 -8.27 29.68 62.88
N LEU A 14 -7.32 28.75 62.82
CA LEU A 14 -6.99 28.00 61.60
C LEU A 14 -8.20 27.20 61.10
N LEU A 15 -8.94 26.56 62.01
CA LEU A 15 -10.13 25.78 61.65
C LEU A 15 -11.24 26.67 61.09
N VAL A 16 -11.47 27.85 61.67
CA VAL A 16 -12.43 28.84 61.16
C VAL A 16 -12.01 29.36 59.78
N VAL A 17 -10.73 29.67 59.57
CA VAL A 17 -10.21 30.11 58.28
C VAL A 17 -10.34 29.02 57.22
N CYS A 18 -10.04 27.75 57.57
CA CYS A 18 -10.21 26.63 56.65
C CYS A 18 -11.68 26.42 56.26
N VAL A 19 -12.62 26.54 57.21
CA VAL A 19 -14.07 26.43 56.94
C VAL A 19 -14.56 27.58 56.07
N LEU A 20 -14.10 28.81 56.31
CA LEU A 20 -14.41 29.96 55.45
C LEU A 20 -13.84 29.78 54.04
N CYS A 21 -12.60 29.33 53.91
CA CYS A 21 -11.99 29.04 52.60
C CYS A 21 -12.73 27.94 51.84
N TRP A 22 -13.21 26.90 52.53
CA TRP A 22 -14.07 25.86 51.95
C TRP A 22 -15.43 26.43 51.49
N ALA A 23 -16.06 27.27 52.30
CA ALA A 23 -17.34 27.88 51.95
C ALA A 23 -17.25 28.87 50.78
N LEU A 24 -16.13 29.59 50.66
CA LEU A 24 -15.84 30.52 49.56
C LEU A 24 -15.49 29.80 48.25
N SER A 25 -14.77 28.68 48.31
CA SER A 25 -14.44 27.87 47.12
C SER A 25 -15.61 27.06 46.57
N SER A 26 -16.61 26.75 47.41
CA SER A 26 -17.82 26.03 47.00
C SER A 26 -18.79 26.86 46.14
N ARG A 27 -18.65 28.19 46.10
CA ARG A 27 -19.52 29.08 45.30
C ARG A 27 -19.01 29.34 43.88
N CYS A 28 -17.80 28.90 43.54
CA CYS A 28 -17.20 29.15 42.23
C CYS A 28 -17.30 27.96 41.26
N ALA A 29 -17.98 26.86 41.64
CA ALA A 29 -18.05 25.63 40.85
C ALA A 29 -19.43 25.35 40.22
N GLU A 30 -20.32 26.34 40.14
CA GLU A 30 -21.47 26.25 39.24
C GLU A 30 -21.01 26.63 37.83
N GLY A 31 -20.42 25.65 37.12
CA GLY A 31 -20.30 25.74 35.68
C GLY A 31 -21.71 25.87 35.10
N GLN A 32 -22.08 27.05 34.61
CA GLN A 32 -23.32 27.23 33.88
C GLN A 32 -23.32 26.29 32.67
N SER A 33 -24.07 25.19 32.78
CA SER A 33 -24.40 24.38 31.62
C SER A 33 -25.33 25.22 30.75
N GLN A 34 -24.75 25.90 29.76
CA GLN A 34 -25.48 26.67 28.76
C GLN A 34 -26.23 25.66 27.88
N THR A 35 -27.50 25.43 28.20
CA THR A 35 -28.35 24.50 27.44
C THR A 35 -28.68 25.14 26.09
N GLY A 36 -28.02 24.70 25.03
CA GLY A 36 -28.38 25.06 23.66
C GLY A 36 -29.71 24.42 23.25
N GLN A 37 -30.63 25.21 22.70
CA GLN A 37 -31.90 24.70 22.19
C GLN A 37 -31.82 24.56 20.65
N LEU A 38 -32.01 23.35 20.13
CA LEU A 38 -32.17 23.07 18.69
C LEU A 38 -33.65 22.81 18.40
N SER A 39 -34.30 23.72 17.68
CA SER A 39 -35.67 23.52 17.17
C SER A 39 -35.60 22.97 15.75
N VAL A 40 -36.34 21.88 15.48
CA VAL A 40 -36.42 21.24 14.17
C VAL A 40 -37.87 21.29 13.68
N ASP A 41 -38.11 21.89 12.52
CA ASP A 41 -39.41 21.86 11.85
C ASP A 41 -39.51 20.61 10.96
N ALA A 42 -40.43 19.71 11.32
CA ALA A 42 -40.69 18.46 10.60
C ALA A 42 -42.03 18.50 9.81
N THR A 43 -42.58 19.69 9.52
CA THR A 43 -43.82 19.82 8.75
C THR A 43 -43.63 19.36 7.29
N PRO A 44 -44.49 18.43 6.78
CA PRO A 44 -44.32 17.87 5.43
C PRO A 44 -44.36 18.91 4.30
N GLN A 45 -45.06 20.03 4.48
CA GLN A 45 -45.18 21.11 3.50
C GLN A 45 -43.87 21.86 3.31
N ASN A 46 -42.98 21.85 4.31
CA ASN A 46 -41.66 22.46 4.27
C ASN A 46 -40.55 21.45 3.89
N ALA A 47 -40.88 20.16 3.80
CA ALA A 47 -39.93 19.11 3.44
C ALA A 47 -39.58 19.15 1.94
N ARG A 48 -38.30 18.92 1.63
CA ARG A 48 -37.83 18.70 0.26
C ARG A 48 -37.22 17.31 0.15
N LYS A 49 -37.51 16.62 -0.95
CA LYS A 49 -36.83 15.35 -1.25
C LYS A 49 -35.34 15.62 -1.43
N ILE A 50 -34.50 14.93 -0.66
CA ILE A 50 -33.06 14.91 -0.89
C ILE A 50 -32.81 14.32 -2.29
N PRO A 51 -32.02 14.98 -3.15
CA PRO A 51 -31.71 14.44 -4.47
C PRO A 51 -31.06 13.06 -4.37
N ASP A 52 -31.44 12.14 -5.25
CA ASP A 52 -30.91 10.77 -5.27
C ASP A 52 -29.39 10.72 -5.54
N LYS A 53 -28.82 11.82 -6.07
CA LYS A 53 -27.39 11.99 -6.37
C LYS A 53 -26.66 12.90 -5.38
N MET A 54 -27.22 13.14 -4.19
CA MET A 54 -26.58 13.99 -3.19
C MET A 54 -25.22 13.45 -2.75
N PHE A 55 -25.03 12.13 -2.77
CA PHE A 55 -23.78 11.46 -2.43
C PHE A 55 -23.28 10.63 -3.61
N GLY A 56 -21.98 10.70 -3.88
CA GLY A 56 -21.32 9.99 -4.97
C GLY A 56 -19.83 9.80 -4.69
N ILE A 57 -19.13 9.22 -5.66
CA ILE A 57 -17.69 8.96 -5.57
C ILE A 57 -17.00 9.77 -6.67
N PHE A 58 -15.92 10.46 -6.30
CA PHE A 58 -14.96 11.03 -7.24
C PHE A 58 -13.77 10.08 -7.36
N PHE A 59 -13.27 9.89 -8.57
CA PHE A 59 -12.13 9.02 -8.83
C PHE A 59 -11.13 9.74 -9.73
N GLU A 60 -9.88 9.75 -9.29
CA GLU A 60 -8.71 10.09 -10.09
C GLU A 60 -7.63 9.02 -9.83
N GLU A 61 -6.67 8.89 -10.75
CA GLU A 61 -5.47 8.12 -10.46
C GLU A 61 -4.53 8.94 -9.58
N ILE A 62 -4.70 8.80 -8.28
CA ILE A 62 -3.83 9.40 -7.27
C ILE A 62 -3.46 8.33 -6.24
N ASN A 63 -2.20 8.31 -5.83
CA ASN A 63 -1.71 7.38 -4.79
C ASN A 63 -2.08 5.91 -5.06
N HIS A 64 -2.03 5.45 -6.31
CA HIS A 64 -2.38 4.09 -6.70
C HIS A 64 -3.85 3.70 -6.46
N ALA A 65 -4.78 4.67 -6.50
CA ALA A 65 -6.21 4.40 -6.35
C ALA A 65 -6.78 3.53 -7.47
N GLY A 66 -6.24 3.63 -8.70
CA GLY A 66 -6.58 2.72 -9.79
C GLY A 66 -5.54 1.62 -9.92
N ALA A 67 -4.39 1.94 -10.49
CA ALA A 67 -3.30 0.99 -10.69
C ALA A 67 -2.60 0.64 -9.38
N GLY A 68 -2.86 -0.56 -8.85
CA GLY A 68 -2.46 -0.98 -7.51
C GLY A 68 -3.57 -0.88 -6.47
N GLY A 69 -4.75 -0.39 -6.87
CA GLY A 69 -5.95 -0.25 -6.04
C GLY A 69 -7.14 -0.91 -6.71
N LEU A 70 -8.03 -0.11 -7.31
CA LEU A 70 -9.28 -0.58 -7.92
C LEU A 70 -9.06 -1.53 -9.12
N TRP A 71 -7.96 -1.37 -9.85
CA TRP A 71 -7.63 -2.22 -10.98
C TRP A 71 -6.94 -3.51 -10.52
N ALA A 72 -7.55 -4.66 -10.84
CA ALA A 72 -7.11 -5.98 -10.38
C ALA A 72 -5.81 -6.52 -11.02
N GLU A 73 -5.06 -5.70 -11.75
CA GLU A 73 -3.74 -6.08 -12.23
C GLU A 73 -2.78 -6.18 -11.05
N LEU A 74 -2.04 -7.29 -10.97
CA LEU A 74 -1.09 -7.53 -9.89
C LEU A 74 0.32 -7.07 -10.27
N VAL A 75 0.64 -7.04 -11.57
CA VAL A 75 1.97 -6.72 -12.07
C VAL A 75 2.10 -5.21 -12.28
N SER A 76 3.01 -4.58 -11.52
CA SER A 76 3.34 -3.17 -11.70
C SER A 76 4.25 -2.97 -12.90
N ASN A 77 4.10 -1.84 -13.62
CA ASN A 77 4.85 -1.55 -14.84
C ASN A 77 4.87 -2.73 -15.85
N ARG A 78 3.70 -3.37 -16.05
CA ARG A 78 3.57 -4.58 -16.88
C ARG A 78 3.98 -4.42 -18.35
N GLY A 79 3.98 -3.17 -18.84
CA GLY A 79 4.28 -2.81 -20.22
C GLY A 79 5.63 -2.12 -20.42
N PHE A 80 6.44 -1.95 -19.36
CA PHE A 80 7.73 -1.24 -19.43
C PHE A 80 7.62 0.22 -19.91
N GLU A 81 6.47 0.86 -19.66
CA GLU A 81 6.13 2.21 -20.11
C GLU A 81 6.64 3.31 -19.17
N ALA A 82 7.11 2.94 -17.97
CA ALA A 82 7.50 3.91 -16.94
C ALA A 82 8.63 4.87 -17.36
N GLY A 83 9.51 4.46 -18.29
CA GLY A 83 10.55 5.33 -18.88
C GLY A 83 10.10 6.12 -20.12
N GLY A 84 8.81 6.04 -20.49
CA GLY A 84 8.30 6.61 -21.73
C GLY A 84 8.85 5.88 -22.98
N PRO A 85 9.03 6.59 -24.12
CA PRO A 85 9.46 5.98 -25.37
C PRO A 85 10.99 5.76 -25.48
N ASN A 86 11.75 6.12 -24.44
CA ASN A 86 13.21 6.04 -24.44
C ASN A 86 13.70 4.60 -24.23
N THR A 87 14.86 4.29 -24.79
CA THR A 87 15.56 3.01 -24.55
C THR A 87 16.99 3.27 -24.12
N PRO A 88 17.46 2.75 -22.96
CA PRO A 88 16.70 1.89 -22.06
C PRO A 88 15.54 2.63 -21.35
N SER A 89 14.39 1.97 -21.24
CA SER A 89 13.24 2.44 -20.47
C SER A 89 13.43 2.05 -19.00
N ASN A 90 12.73 2.74 -18.11
CA ASN A 90 12.69 2.37 -16.71
C ASN A 90 11.85 1.09 -16.54
N ILE A 91 12.48 0.04 -16.02
CA ILE A 91 11.83 -1.23 -15.73
C ILE A 91 11.43 -1.38 -14.27
N ASP A 92 11.65 -0.40 -13.40
CA ASP A 92 11.18 -0.45 -12.01
C ASP A 92 9.67 -0.77 -11.95
N PRO A 93 9.19 -1.70 -11.10
CA PRO A 93 9.92 -2.39 -10.02
C PRO A 93 10.45 -3.79 -10.39
N TRP A 94 10.63 -4.09 -11.68
CA TRP A 94 11.17 -5.37 -12.10
C TRP A 94 12.63 -5.54 -11.67
N LEU A 95 12.96 -6.74 -11.21
CA LEU A 95 14.27 -7.10 -10.69
C LEU A 95 14.80 -8.37 -11.38
N ILE A 96 16.12 -8.50 -11.46
CA ILE A 96 16.78 -9.58 -12.20
C ILE A 96 16.95 -10.81 -11.30
N ILE A 97 16.66 -11.99 -11.86
CA ILE A 97 17.02 -13.29 -11.28
C ILE A 97 18.27 -13.79 -12.01
N GLY A 98 19.38 -13.89 -11.28
CA GLY A 98 20.70 -14.19 -11.84
C GLY A 98 21.63 -12.99 -11.77
N ASP A 99 22.76 -13.10 -12.45
CA ASP A 99 23.83 -12.09 -12.49
C ASP A 99 24.32 -11.86 -13.93
N GLU A 100 25.23 -10.91 -14.13
CA GLU A 100 25.77 -10.56 -15.44
C GLU A 100 26.52 -11.72 -16.14
N SER A 101 26.90 -12.77 -15.41
CA SER A 101 27.53 -13.96 -15.99
C SER A 101 26.52 -14.92 -16.64
N SER A 102 25.24 -14.77 -16.27
CA SER A 102 24.17 -15.71 -16.60
C SER A 102 23.02 -15.07 -17.37
N ILE A 103 22.78 -13.76 -17.20
CA ILE A 103 21.75 -13.01 -17.93
C ILE A 103 22.10 -11.52 -18.07
N ILE A 104 21.80 -10.95 -19.24
CA ILE A 104 21.77 -9.49 -19.45
C ILE A 104 20.32 -9.09 -19.72
N VAL A 105 19.84 -8.10 -18.96
CA VAL A 105 18.48 -7.55 -19.08
C VAL A 105 18.56 -6.10 -19.53
N GLY A 106 17.71 -5.73 -20.48
CA GLY A 106 17.54 -4.34 -20.93
C GLY A 106 16.18 -4.16 -21.60
N THR A 107 16.02 -3.07 -22.33
CA THR A 107 14.82 -2.83 -23.14
C THR A 107 15.20 -2.34 -24.52
N ASP A 108 14.41 -2.70 -25.53
CA ASP A 108 14.53 -2.18 -26.89
C ASP A 108 13.15 -1.82 -27.45
N ARG A 109 13.10 -1.46 -28.74
CA ARG A 109 11.86 -1.05 -29.43
C ARG A 109 11.25 -2.16 -30.29
N THR A 110 11.28 -3.41 -29.81
CA THR A 110 10.81 -4.59 -30.58
C THR A 110 9.42 -5.09 -30.20
N SER A 111 8.69 -4.36 -29.36
CA SER A 111 7.31 -4.71 -29.00
C SER A 111 6.41 -4.81 -30.22
N CYS A 112 5.43 -5.72 -30.17
CA CYS A 112 4.42 -5.88 -31.21
C CYS A 112 3.29 -4.84 -31.16
N PHE A 113 3.32 -3.92 -30.20
CA PHE A 113 2.30 -2.88 -30.03
C PHE A 113 2.80 -1.52 -30.51
N GLU A 114 2.15 -0.95 -31.52
CA GLU A 114 2.55 0.35 -32.09
C GLU A 114 2.54 1.49 -31.06
N ARG A 115 1.58 1.48 -30.12
CA ARG A 115 1.43 2.51 -29.08
C ARG A 115 2.36 2.31 -27.88
N ASN A 116 2.93 1.13 -27.73
CA ASN A 116 3.94 0.83 -26.72
C ASN A 116 5.07 0.03 -27.38
N PRO A 117 6.03 0.72 -28.03
CA PRO A 117 7.09 0.07 -28.77
C PRO A 117 8.14 -0.58 -27.87
N VAL A 118 8.17 -0.26 -26.57
CA VAL A 118 9.18 -0.75 -25.63
C VAL A 118 8.90 -2.20 -25.26
N ALA A 119 9.92 -3.05 -25.33
CA ALA A 119 9.89 -4.42 -24.84
C ALA A 119 11.08 -4.71 -23.94
N LEU A 120 10.88 -5.55 -22.92
CA LEU A 120 11.97 -6.12 -22.14
C LEU A 120 12.74 -7.13 -23.00
N ARG A 121 14.06 -6.94 -23.09
CA ARG A 121 14.98 -7.85 -23.76
C ARG A 121 15.78 -8.60 -22.71
N MET A 122 15.73 -9.93 -22.78
CA MET A 122 16.54 -10.82 -21.95
C MET A 122 17.50 -11.59 -22.84
N GLN A 123 18.79 -11.49 -22.54
CA GLN A 123 19.83 -12.28 -23.18
C GLN A 123 20.40 -13.26 -22.16
N VAL A 124 19.98 -14.53 -22.29
CA VAL A 124 20.44 -15.62 -21.41
C VAL A 124 21.81 -16.09 -21.88
N LEU A 125 22.79 -16.07 -20.98
CA LEU A 125 24.19 -16.40 -21.26
C LEU A 125 24.59 -17.79 -20.74
N CYS A 126 23.82 -18.35 -19.81
CA CYS A 126 24.01 -19.70 -19.28
C CYS A 126 23.28 -20.75 -20.13
N ASN A 127 23.70 -22.02 -20.06
CA ASN A 127 23.00 -23.12 -20.72
C ASN A 127 23.14 -24.42 -19.92
N SER A 128 22.26 -25.38 -20.19
CA SER A 128 22.21 -26.68 -19.49
C SER A 128 23.30 -27.68 -19.92
N LYS A 129 24.20 -27.32 -20.86
CA LYS A 129 25.10 -28.26 -21.54
C LYS A 129 26.59 -27.87 -21.54
N ARG A 130 27.02 -26.82 -20.83
CA ARG A 130 28.42 -26.33 -20.80
C ARG A 130 28.91 -26.03 -19.38
N THR A 131 30.16 -25.57 -19.30
CA THR A 131 30.86 -25.00 -18.15
C THR A 131 30.16 -23.79 -17.48
N ASN A 132 29.14 -23.18 -18.11
CA ASN A 132 28.33 -22.10 -17.56
C ASN A 132 26.87 -22.55 -17.39
N ALA A 133 26.64 -23.43 -16.41
CA ALA A 133 25.33 -23.97 -16.09
C ALA A 133 24.43 -22.88 -15.50
N CYS A 134 23.16 -22.84 -15.91
CA CYS A 134 22.21 -21.94 -15.26
C CYS A 134 22.01 -22.35 -13.78
N PRO A 135 21.82 -21.39 -12.86
CA PRO A 135 21.48 -21.68 -11.48
C PRO A 135 20.25 -22.61 -11.38
N SER A 136 20.16 -23.39 -10.29
CA SER A 136 19.05 -24.32 -10.06
C SER A 136 17.67 -23.64 -10.04
N GLY A 137 17.62 -22.35 -9.69
CA GLY A 137 16.41 -21.51 -9.74
C GLY A 137 16.09 -20.91 -11.12
N GLY A 138 16.97 -21.12 -12.11
CA GLY A 138 16.91 -20.46 -13.42
C GLY A 138 17.47 -19.03 -13.39
N VAL A 139 17.34 -18.36 -14.53
CA VAL A 139 17.58 -16.92 -14.68
C VAL A 139 16.35 -16.26 -15.27
N GLY A 140 16.16 -14.98 -15.00
CA GLY A 140 14.88 -14.36 -15.30
C GLY A 140 14.75 -12.92 -14.82
N VAL A 141 13.50 -12.49 -14.73
CA VAL A 141 13.08 -11.29 -14.02
C VAL A 141 11.89 -11.61 -13.11
N TYR A 142 11.71 -10.83 -12.06
CA TYR A 142 10.51 -10.89 -11.21
C TYR A 142 9.94 -9.50 -10.97
N ASN A 143 8.64 -9.45 -10.66
CA ASN A 143 7.92 -8.24 -10.34
C ASN A 143 7.33 -8.38 -8.92
N PRO A 144 7.60 -7.46 -7.98
CA PRO A 144 7.03 -7.50 -6.64
C PRO A 144 5.57 -7.05 -6.59
N GLY A 145 4.99 -6.59 -7.70
CA GLY A 145 3.65 -6.01 -7.77
C GLY A 145 3.59 -4.61 -7.17
N TYR A 146 2.48 -4.32 -6.51
CA TYR A 146 2.25 -3.05 -5.82
C TYR A 146 2.53 -3.24 -4.32
N TRP A 147 3.81 -3.18 -3.93
CA TRP A 147 4.31 -3.50 -2.58
C TRP A 147 3.94 -4.91 -2.08
N GLY A 148 3.78 -5.84 -3.02
CA GLY A 148 3.38 -7.22 -2.77
C GLY A 148 2.24 -7.67 -3.69
N MET A 149 1.96 -8.97 -3.65
CA MET A 149 0.79 -9.56 -4.31
C MET A 149 0.10 -10.49 -3.31
N ASN A 150 -1.20 -10.29 -3.07
CA ASN A 150 -1.97 -11.18 -2.22
C ASN A 150 -2.34 -12.46 -2.97
N ILE A 151 -1.47 -13.46 -2.89
CA ILE A 151 -1.70 -14.76 -3.53
C ILE A 151 -2.47 -15.68 -2.58
N GLU A 152 -3.69 -16.01 -2.97
CA GLU A 152 -4.65 -16.77 -2.20
C GLU A 152 -4.76 -18.21 -2.72
N LYS A 153 -4.67 -19.17 -1.79
CA LYS A 153 -4.82 -20.60 -2.09
C LYS A 153 -6.20 -20.88 -2.71
N GLY A 154 -6.21 -21.60 -3.83
CA GLY A 154 -7.43 -22.03 -4.51
C GLY A 154 -8.04 -20.98 -5.45
N LYS A 155 -7.46 -19.77 -5.54
CA LYS A 155 -7.82 -18.80 -6.58
C LYS A 155 -7.10 -19.10 -7.89
N VAL A 156 -7.73 -18.70 -8.98
CA VAL A 156 -7.18 -18.82 -10.34
C VAL A 156 -6.64 -17.46 -10.77
N TYR A 157 -5.41 -17.46 -11.29
CA TYR A 157 -4.73 -16.27 -11.78
C TYR A 157 -4.57 -16.37 -13.28
N LYS A 158 -4.97 -15.31 -14.01
CA LYS A 158 -4.81 -15.24 -15.46
C LYS A 158 -3.51 -14.53 -15.79
N VAL A 159 -2.57 -15.27 -16.36
CA VAL A 159 -1.32 -14.72 -16.89
C VAL A 159 -1.44 -14.57 -18.40
N SER A 160 -1.02 -13.42 -18.92
CA SER A 160 -0.97 -13.14 -20.36
C SER A 160 0.32 -12.39 -20.67
N LEU A 161 1.04 -12.82 -21.70
CA LEU A 161 2.35 -12.32 -22.09
C LEU A 161 2.54 -12.44 -23.60
N HIS A 162 3.25 -11.46 -24.17
CA HIS A 162 3.67 -11.49 -25.56
C HIS A 162 5.18 -11.67 -25.57
N ILE A 163 5.66 -12.75 -26.20
CA ILE A 163 7.06 -13.12 -26.21
C ILE A 163 7.50 -13.47 -27.62
N LYS A 164 8.70 -13.04 -27.96
CA LYS A 164 9.43 -13.41 -29.17
C LYS A 164 10.81 -13.91 -28.76
N SER A 165 11.21 -15.06 -29.27
CA SER A 165 12.53 -15.65 -29.05
C SER A 165 13.14 -16.05 -30.39
N SER A 166 14.47 -15.95 -30.52
CA SER A 166 15.22 -16.50 -31.66
C SER A 166 15.36 -18.01 -31.60
N ASP A 167 15.34 -18.57 -30.38
CA ASP A 167 15.59 -19.97 -30.09
C ASP A 167 14.37 -20.62 -29.43
N THR A 168 14.35 -21.95 -29.36
CA THR A 168 13.35 -22.68 -28.59
C THR A 168 13.37 -22.22 -27.14
N LEU A 169 12.22 -21.75 -26.65
CA LEU A 169 12.07 -21.17 -25.33
C LEU A 169 11.31 -22.14 -24.43
N SER A 170 11.88 -22.44 -23.26
CA SER A 170 11.15 -23.07 -22.16
C SER A 170 11.03 -22.07 -21.04
N LEU A 171 9.91 -21.34 -21.00
CA LEU A 171 9.67 -20.29 -20.01
C LEU A 171 8.78 -20.83 -18.89
N THR A 172 9.18 -20.64 -17.64
CA THR A 172 8.29 -20.89 -16.50
C THR A 172 7.88 -19.58 -15.88
N VAL A 173 6.57 -19.36 -15.76
CA VAL A 173 6.01 -18.29 -14.92
C VAL A 173 5.62 -18.89 -13.59
N SER A 174 5.99 -18.23 -12.49
CA SER A 174 5.65 -18.68 -11.15
C SER A 174 5.23 -17.55 -10.24
N LEU A 175 4.31 -17.85 -9.32
CA LEU A 175 4.04 -17.06 -8.13
C LEU A 175 4.91 -17.62 -7.00
N THR A 176 5.66 -16.76 -6.32
CA THR A 176 6.59 -17.15 -5.26
C THR A 176 6.33 -16.36 -3.98
N SER A 177 6.76 -16.90 -2.84
CA SER A 177 6.85 -16.15 -1.58
C SER A 177 7.80 -14.96 -1.73
N SER A 178 7.69 -13.98 -0.82
CA SER A 178 8.50 -12.75 -0.83
C SER A 178 9.99 -13.00 -0.63
N ASP A 179 10.37 -14.10 0.03
CA ASP A 179 11.76 -14.54 0.17
C ASP A 179 12.27 -15.34 -1.04
N GLY A 180 11.41 -15.62 -2.02
CA GLY A 180 11.72 -16.42 -3.21
C GLY A 180 11.92 -17.92 -2.94
N LEU A 181 11.77 -18.39 -1.70
CA LEU A 181 12.08 -19.77 -1.31
C LEU A 181 10.97 -20.75 -1.65
N GLN A 182 9.70 -20.29 -1.65
CA GLN A 182 8.54 -21.12 -1.90
C GLN A 182 7.87 -20.76 -3.22
N LYS A 183 7.72 -21.75 -4.10
CA LYS A 183 6.89 -21.67 -5.30
C LYS A 183 5.44 -21.99 -4.94
N LEU A 184 4.56 -21.00 -5.06
CA LEU A 184 3.13 -21.09 -4.73
C LEU A 184 2.31 -21.68 -5.88
N ALA A 185 2.65 -21.28 -7.11
CA ALA A 185 2.08 -21.81 -8.34
C ALA A 185 3.09 -21.64 -9.48
N ALA A 186 3.02 -22.48 -10.50
CA ALA A 186 3.82 -22.30 -11.70
C ALA A 186 3.16 -22.92 -12.93
N HIS A 187 3.48 -22.36 -14.08
CA HIS A 187 3.11 -22.89 -15.38
C HIS A 187 4.27 -22.72 -16.35
N THR A 188 4.57 -23.77 -17.11
CA THR A 188 5.64 -23.75 -18.12
C THR A 188 5.03 -23.63 -19.51
N ILE A 189 5.52 -22.65 -20.26
CA ILE A 189 5.18 -22.37 -21.64
C ILE A 189 6.31 -22.95 -22.48
N THR A 190 5.97 -23.93 -23.31
CA THR A 190 6.86 -24.63 -24.25
C THR A 190 6.53 -24.27 -25.69
#